data_AF-A0A1F3BN27-F1
#
_entry.id   AF-A0A1F3BN27-F1
#
_cell.length_a   1.000
_cell.length_b   1.000
_cell.length_c   1.000
_cell.angle_alpha   90.00
_cell.angle_beta   90.00
_cell.angle_gamma   90.00
#
_symmetry.space_group_name_H-M   'P 1'
#
loop_
_entity.id
_entity.type
_entity.pdbx_description
1 polymer ?
#
loop_
_entity_poly.entity_id
_entity_poly.type
_entity_poly.pdbx_seq_one_letter_code
_entity_poly.pdbx_strand_id
1 'polypeptide(L)' 'MKTSRSHRARKELFQRGIRQGTLTVQEIERALPAGSLTDSERWLLYYSLRASGVEIRDADGTQVSGLELRTPPLD' A
#
# COMPACT_ATOMS: atom_id res chain seq x y z
N MET A 1 -9.40 14.21 14.84
CA MET A 1 -8.44 14.76 13.84
C MET A 1 -7.46 13.73 13.25
N LYS A 2 -7.51 12.43 13.61
CA LYS A 2 -6.59 11.41 13.05
C LYS A 2 -6.95 10.98 11.62
N THR A 3 -8.25 10.88 11.31
CA THR A 3 -8.76 10.37 10.02
C THR A 3 -8.32 11.22 8.83
N SER A 4 -8.43 12.55 8.94
CA SER A 4 -8.11 13.48 7.84
C SER A 4 -6.64 13.42 7.39
N ARG A 5 -5.70 13.19 8.32
CA ARG A 5 -4.27 13.07 8.01
C ARG A 5 -3.98 11.74 7.29
N SER A 6 -4.59 10.64 7.73
CA SER A 6 -4.46 9.33 7.06
C SER A 6 -5.08 9.30 5.66
N HIS A 7 -6.18 10.02 5.42
CA HIS A 7 -6.77 10.13 4.08
C HIS A 7 -5.87 10.90 3.10
N ARG A 8 -5.25 11.99 3.56
CA ARG A 8 -4.31 12.77 2.73
C ARG A 8 -3.06 11.96 2.39
N ALA A 9 -2.48 11.27 3.38
CA ALA A 9 -1.32 10.41 3.21
C ALA A 9 -1.59 9.28 2.19
N ARG A 10 -2.75 8.61 2.27
CA ARG A 10 -3.16 7.61 1.28
C ARG A 10 -3.27 8.21 -0.13
N LYS A 11 -3.91 9.37 -0.27
CA LYS A 11 -4.06 10.02 -1.58
C LYS A 11 -2.71 10.37 -2.21
N GLU A 12 -1.78 10.91 -1.42
CA GLU A 12 -0.43 11.24 -1.87
C GLU A 12 0.35 9.97 -2.27
N LEU A 13 0.21 8.88 -1.51
CA LEU A 13 0.80 7.58 -1.84
C LEU A 13 0.27 7.03 -3.17
N PHE A 14 -1.04 7.06 -3.40
CA PHE A 14 -1.64 6.62 -4.67
C PHE A 14 -1.16 7.45 -5.85
N GLN A 15 -1.17 8.78 -5.73
CA GLN A 15 -0.68 9.66 -6.79
C GLN A 15 0.78 9.40 -7.12
N ARG A 16 1.61 9.14 -6.10
CA ARG A 16 3.00 8.77 -6.27
C ARG A 16 3.15 7.42 -6.98
N GLY A 17 2.44 6.39 -6.51
CA GLY A 17 2.50 5.07 -7.11
C GLY A 17 2.06 5.06 -8.57
N ILE A 18 0.97 5.76 -8.90
CA ILE A 18 0.50 5.89 -10.29
C ILE A 18 1.52 6.64 -11.15
N ARG A 19 2.16 7.70 -10.64
CA ARG A 19 3.19 8.45 -11.38
C ARG A 19 4.46 7.65 -11.61
N GLN A 20 4.90 6.88 -10.62
CA GLN A 20 6.16 6.12 -10.66
C GLN A 20 6.00 4.73 -11.29
N GLY A 21 4.76 4.24 -11.38
CA GLY A 21 4.45 2.87 -11.82
C GLY A 21 4.86 1.79 -10.82
N THR A 22 5.65 2.13 -9.80
CA THR A 22 6.17 1.19 -8.81
C THR A 22 6.24 1.84 -7.42
N LEU A 23 6.10 1.06 -6.36
CA LEU A 23 6.32 1.44 -4.97
C LEU A 23 6.97 0.29 -4.20
N THR A 24 7.81 0.59 -3.23
CA THR A 24 8.31 -0.42 -2.30
C THR A 24 7.40 -0.56 -1.08
N VAL A 25 7.39 -1.75 -0.46
CA VAL A 25 6.71 -2.01 0.83
C VAL A 25 7.09 -0.95 1.86
N GLN A 26 8.39 -0.64 1.97
CA GLN A 26 8.88 0.34 2.94
C GLN A 26 8.34 1.75 2.70
N GLU A 27 8.15 2.16 1.44
CA GLU A 27 7.55 3.46 1.12
C GLU A 27 6.08 3.54 1.49
N ILE A 28 5.34 2.45 1.28
CA ILE A 28 3.94 2.33 1.68
C ILE A 28 3.83 2.43 3.20
N GLU A 29 4.63 1.65 3.94
CA GLU A 29 4.63 1.65 5.41
C GLU A 29 5.08 3.00 6.00
N ARG A 30 6.08 3.67 5.40
CA ARG A 30 6.53 5.00 5.86
C ARG A 30 5.54 6.12 5.56
N ALA A 31 4.78 6.00 4.46
CA ALA A 31 3.76 6.99 4.11
C ALA A 31 2.57 6.95 5.07
N LEU A 32 2.36 5.83 5.77
CA LEU A 32 1.24 5.60 6.64
C LEU A 32 1.66 5.70 8.12
N PRO A 33 0.87 6.34 8.98
CA PRO A 33 1.15 6.31 10.41
C PRO A 33 1.09 4.88 10.96
N ALA A 34 1.99 4.53 11.88
CA ALA A 34 1.93 3.23 12.57
C ALA A 34 0.56 3.05 13.26
N GLY A 35 -0.03 1.86 13.12
CA GLY A 35 -1.36 1.53 13.66
C GLY A 35 -2.52 2.26 12.99
N SER A 36 -2.31 2.85 11.80
CA SER A 36 -3.39 3.51 11.03
C SER A 36 -4.20 2.58 10.15
N LEU A 37 -3.78 1.33 9.99
CA LEU A 37 -4.46 0.30 9.20
C LEU A 37 -4.49 -1.01 9.97
N THR A 38 -5.63 -1.69 9.96
CA THR A 38 -5.71 -3.13 10.28
C THR A 38 -5.04 -3.95 9.19
N ASP A 39 -4.86 -5.25 9.42
CA ASP A 39 -4.27 -6.13 8.42
C ASP A 39 -5.17 -6.23 7.17
N SER A 40 -6.49 -6.23 7.37
CA SER A 40 -7.48 -6.15 6.28
C SER A 40 -7.37 -4.84 5.49
N GLU A 41 -7.24 -3.70 6.16
CA GLU A 41 -7.14 -2.40 5.49
C GLU A 41 -5.81 -2.26 4.74
N ARG A 42 -4.72 -2.82 5.29
CA ARG A 42 -3.43 -2.93 4.63
C ARG A 42 -3.58 -3.78 3.36
N TRP A 43 -4.18 -4.95 3.47
CA TRP A 43 -4.44 -5.80 2.30
C TRP A 43 -5.21 -5.06 1.20
N LEU A 44 -6.29 -4.35 1.55
CA LEU A 44 -7.09 -3.56 0.60
C LEU A 44 -6.28 -2.46 -0.10
N LEU A 45 -5.35 -1.82 0.62
CA LEU A 45 -4.46 -0.82 0.04
C LEU A 45 -3.55 -1.43 -1.04
N TYR A 46 -2.89 -2.54 -0.72
CA TYR A 46 -1.97 -3.21 -1.64
C TYR A 46 -2.71 -3.72 -2.87
N TYR A 47 -3.90 -4.30 -2.67
CA TYR A 47 -4.79 -4.71 -3.74
C TYR A 47 -5.15 -3.52 -4.66
N SER A 48 -5.57 -2.40 -4.07
CA SER A 48 -6.01 -1.22 -4.82
C SER A 48 -4.87 -0.55 -5.60
N LEU A 49 -3.64 -0.54 -5.05
CA LEU A 49 -2.45 -0.06 -5.75
C LEU A 49 -2.15 -0.91 -6.99
N ARG A 50 -2.16 -2.23 -6.85
CA ARG A 50 -1.96 -3.16 -7.98
C ARG A 50 -3.04 -3.04 -9.03
N ALA A 51 -4.31 -2.96 -8.60
CA ALA A 51 -5.44 -2.75 -9.51
C ALA A 51 -5.32 -1.43 -10.31
N SER A 52 -4.60 -0.44 -9.77
CA SER A 52 -4.28 0.82 -10.44
C SER A 52 -3.02 0.75 -11.33
N GLY A 53 -2.44 -0.43 -11.52
CA GLY A 53 -1.24 -0.64 -12.34
C GLY A 53 0.09 -0.35 -11.62
N VAL A 54 0.08 -0.21 -10.30
CA VAL A 54 1.31 0.02 -9.52
C VAL A 54 1.94 -1.31 -9.14
N GLU A 55 3.20 -1.50 -9.54
CA GLU A 55 4.01 -2.64 -9.12
C GLU A 55 4.50 -2.46 -7.68
N ILE A 56 4.33 -3.47 -6.83
CA ILE A 56 4.82 -3.42 -5.44
C ILE A 56 6.08 -4.27 -5.32
N ARG A 57 7.16 -3.67 -4.81
CA ARG A 57 8.47 -4.29 -4.63
C ARG A 57 8.85 -4.42 -3.16
N ASP A 58 9.65 -5.42 -2.83
CA ASP A 58 10.27 -5.55 -1.51
C ASP A 58 11.49 -4.62 -1.36
N ALA A 59 12.26 -4.80 -0.28
CA ALA A 59 13.46 -4.03 -0.01
C ALA A 59 14.60 -4.30 -1.00
N ASP A 60 14.61 -5.49 -1.60
CA ASP A 60 15.64 -5.95 -2.55
C ASP A 60 15.26 -5.60 -4.01
N GLY A 61 14.10 -4.95 -4.20
CA GLY A 61 13.58 -4.57 -5.51
C GLY A 61 12.86 -5.70 -6.23
N THR A 62 12.64 -6.84 -5.56
CA THR A 62 11.89 -7.97 -6.12
C THR A 62 10.41 -7.65 -6.11
N GLN A 63 9.72 -7.96 -7.20
CA GLN A 63 8.27 -7.80 -7.25
C GLN A 63 7.62 -8.75 -6.23
N VAL A 64 6.83 -8.18 -5.33
CA VAL A 64 6.02 -8.97 -4.41
C VAL A 64 4.97 -9.70 -5.25
N SER A 65 4.95 -11.03 -5.25
CA SER A 65 4.00 -11.78 -6.07
C SER A 65 2.56 -11.59 -5.58
N GLY A 66 1.61 -11.51 -6.52
CA GLY A 66 0.19 -11.27 -6.20
C GLY A 66 -0.52 -12.45 -5.54
N LEU A 67 0.10 -13.64 -5.57
CA LEU A 67 -0.45 -14.86 -4.97
C LEU A 67 -0.54 -14.77 -3.44
N GLU A 68 0.39 -14.08 -2.78
CA GLU A 68 0.36 -13.90 -1.32
C GLU A 68 -0.74 -12.94 -0.85
N LEU A 69 -1.26 -12.11 -1.75
CA LEU A 69 -2.33 -11.14 -1.47
C LEU A 69 -3.69 -11.61 -1.99
N ARG A 70 -3.90 -12.88 -2.37
CA ARG A 70 -5.23 -13.31 -2.86
C ARG A 70 -6.22 -13.53 -1.73
N THR A 71 -5.74 -13.73 -0.51
CA THR A 71 -6.58 -13.96 0.66
C THR A 71 -6.42 -12.77 1.60
N PRO A 72 -7.50 -12.04 1.92
CA PRO A 72 -7.43 -11.05 2.99
C PRO A 72 -7.14 -11.76 4.32
N PRO A 73 -6.27 -11.20 5.16
CA PRO A 73 -6.13 -11.69 6.53
C PRO A 73 -7.48 -11.52 7.25
N LEU A 74 -7.87 -12.51 8.04
CA LEU A 74 -8.98 -12.37 8.97
C LEU A 74 -8.41 -11.70 10.23
N ASP A 75 -8.86 -10.48 10.52
CA ASP A 75 -8.51 -9.75 11.75
C ASP A 75 -8.90 -10.53 13.02
#